data_AF-A0A3D0DJ82-F1
#
_entry.id   AF-A0A3D0DJ82-F1
#
_cell.length_a   1.000
_cell.length_b   1.000
_cell.length_c   1.000
_cell.angle_alpha   90.00
_cell.angle_beta   90.00
_cell.angle_gamma   90.00
#
_symmetry.space_group_name_H-M   'P 1'
#
loop_
_entity.id
_entity.type
_entity.pdbx_description
1 polymer ?
#
loop_
_entity_poly.entity_id
_entity_poly.type
_entity_poly.pdbx_seq_one_letter_code
_entity_poly.pdbx_strand_id
1 'polypeptide(L)'
;MIDKEKVYKDIREFIYKYTHEAALTYPVPDDYISLAKNMKFAKTVLRLDFPEGMQIKSGKISRIIYDSGQEAGEEIAFEYTVGMGGKVEVAYCLEKDVKLSAEEKDLYQWVCDQIFLVYGKQQVVDALNLISKVRKG
;
A
#
# COMPACT_ATOMS: atom_id res chain seq x y z
N MET A 1 -7.94 9.94 -17.82
CA MET A 1 -9.12 9.10 -17.56
C MET A 1 -8.63 7.68 -17.36
N ILE A 2 -9.00 7.03 -16.25
CA ILE A 2 -8.51 5.67 -15.93
C ILE A 2 -9.26 4.64 -16.78
N ASP A 3 -8.52 3.70 -17.37
CA ASP A 3 -9.10 2.57 -18.12
C ASP A 3 -9.59 1.49 -17.14
N LYS A 4 -10.90 1.52 -16.84
CA LYS A 4 -11.52 0.66 -15.83
C LYS A 4 -11.37 -0.83 -16.18
N GLU A 5 -11.60 -1.23 -17.43
CA GLU A 5 -11.56 -2.66 -17.82
C GLU A 5 -10.15 -3.23 -17.69
N LYS A 6 -9.15 -2.45 -18.11
CA LYS A 6 -7.75 -2.83 -17.95
C LYS A 6 -7.38 -2.95 -16.47
N VAL A 7 -7.73 -1.95 -15.66
CA VAL A 7 -7.46 -1.93 -14.21
C VAL A 7 -8.10 -3.14 -13.52
N TYR A 8 -9.35 -3.47 -13.82
CA TYR A 8 -10.03 -4.64 -13.25
C TYR A 8 -9.32 -5.95 -13.60
N LYS A 9 -8.88 -6.10 -14.85
CA LYS A 9 -8.16 -7.29 -15.29
C LYS A 9 -6.82 -7.41 -14.57
N ASP A 10 -6.03 -6.34 -14.56
CA ASP A 10 -4.70 -6.31 -13.94
C ASP A 10 -4.78 -6.63 -12.43
N ILE A 11 -5.78 -6.10 -11.72
CA ILE A 11 -5.99 -6.36 -10.29
C ILE A 11 -6.37 -7.80 -10.03
N ARG A 12 -7.26 -8.37 -10.85
CA ARG A 12 -7.69 -9.76 -10.66
C ARG A 12 -6.52 -10.73 -10.83
N GLU A 13 -5.69 -10.50 -11.85
CA GLU A 13 -4.47 -11.27 -12.08
C GLU A 13 -3.46 -11.09 -10.93
N PHE A 14 -3.27 -9.85 -10.48
CA PHE A 14 -2.42 -9.52 -9.35
C PHE A 14 -2.87 -10.20 -8.04
N ILE A 15 -4.14 -10.10 -7.67
CA ILE A 15 -4.69 -10.75 -6.48
C ILE A 15 -4.49 -12.26 -6.57
N TYR A 16 -4.86 -12.88 -7.70
CA TYR A 16 -4.77 -14.33 -7.85
C TYR A 16 -3.34 -14.84 -7.65
N LYS A 17 -2.37 -14.17 -8.30
CA LYS A 17 -0.94 -14.50 -8.20
C LYS A 17 -0.42 -14.39 -6.76
N TYR A 18 -0.65 -13.26 -6.10
CA TYR A 18 -0.06 -12.98 -4.79
C TYR A 18 -0.84 -13.55 -3.60
N THR A 19 -2.04 -14.08 -3.82
CA THR A 19 -2.76 -14.91 -2.84
C THR A 19 -2.35 -16.38 -2.86
N HIS A 20 -1.81 -16.88 -3.99
CA HIS A 20 -1.51 -18.31 -4.16
C HIS A 20 -0.01 -18.64 -4.32
N GLU A 21 0.80 -17.77 -4.93
CA GLU A 21 2.17 -18.14 -5.36
C GLU A 21 3.28 -17.62 -4.45
N ALA A 22 3.11 -16.50 -3.76
CA ALA A 22 3.93 -15.98 -2.66
C ALA A 22 3.53 -14.52 -2.40
N ALA A 23 3.81 -13.97 -1.22
CA ALA A 23 3.71 -12.53 -1.01
C ALA A 23 4.80 -11.79 -1.82
N LEU A 24 4.47 -10.59 -2.28
CA LEU A 24 5.38 -9.69 -3.00
C LEU A 24 6.73 -9.50 -2.28
N THR A 25 7.81 -9.94 -2.91
CA THR A 25 9.20 -9.76 -2.45
C THR A 25 9.80 -8.47 -2.99
N TYR A 26 10.94 -8.03 -2.45
CA TYR A 26 11.79 -7.03 -3.11
C TYR A 26 12.70 -7.73 -4.13
N PRO A 27 12.91 -7.17 -5.34
CA PRO A 27 12.41 -5.88 -5.85
C PRO A 27 10.89 -5.88 -6.14
N VAL A 28 10.28 -4.69 -6.15
CA VAL A 28 8.85 -4.53 -6.49
C VAL A 28 8.60 -5.14 -7.88
N PRO A 29 7.68 -6.11 -8.03
CA PRO A 29 7.43 -6.80 -9.28
C PRO A 29 6.79 -5.93 -10.36
N ASP A 30 7.07 -6.29 -11.60
CA ASP A 30 6.70 -5.52 -12.79
C ASP A 30 5.19 -5.36 -12.98
N ASP A 31 4.39 -6.33 -12.51
CA ASP A 31 2.94 -6.26 -12.53
C ASP A 31 2.40 -5.20 -11.55
N TYR A 32 2.97 -5.10 -10.34
CA TYR A 32 2.67 -3.99 -9.42
C TYR A 32 3.07 -2.65 -10.04
N ILE A 33 4.26 -2.56 -10.65
CA ILE A 33 4.71 -1.33 -11.32
C ILE A 33 3.75 -0.95 -12.45
N SER A 34 3.29 -1.93 -13.23
CA SER A 34 2.34 -1.71 -14.33
C SER A 34 0.99 -1.24 -13.82
N LEU A 35 0.50 -1.86 -12.73
CA LEU A 35 -0.73 -1.45 -12.07
C LEU A 35 -0.61 -0.03 -11.50
N ALA A 36 0.47 0.28 -10.79
CA ALA A 36 0.73 1.60 -10.22
C ALA A 36 0.77 2.70 -11.30
N LYS A 37 1.38 2.40 -12.47
CA LYS A 37 1.37 3.30 -13.64
C LYS A 37 -0.03 3.49 -14.23
N ASN A 38 -0.81 2.42 -14.35
CA ASN A 38 -2.19 2.50 -14.85
C ASN A 38 -3.08 3.32 -13.90
N MET A 39 -2.82 3.20 -12.60
CA MET A 39 -3.52 3.92 -11.53
C MET A 39 -2.97 5.32 -11.26
N LYS A 40 -1.92 5.75 -11.98
CA LYS A 40 -1.29 7.08 -11.83
C LYS A 40 -0.74 7.36 -10.44
N PHE A 41 -0.17 6.35 -9.79
CA PHE A 41 0.52 6.53 -8.51
C PHE A 41 1.89 7.18 -8.74
N ALA A 42 2.11 8.33 -8.13
CA ALA A 42 3.45 8.88 -7.97
C ALA A 42 4.23 8.12 -6.90
N LYS A 43 3.57 7.85 -5.76
CA LYS A 43 4.19 7.25 -4.58
C LYS A 43 3.16 6.48 -3.74
N THR A 44 3.58 5.37 -3.15
CA THR A 44 2.79 4.62 -2.16
C THR A 44 3.57 4.55 -0.86
N VAL A 45 2.95 4.96 0.25
CA VAL A 45 3.59 5.02 1.58
C VAL A 45 2.75 4.26 2.59
N LEU A 46 3.39 3.35 3.33
CA LEU A 46 2.82 2.69 4.49
C LEU A 46 3.21 3.45 5.74
N ARG A 47 2.22 3.88 6.53
CA ARG A 47 2.38 4.57 7.80
C ARG A 47 1.79 3.70 8.91
N LEU A 48 2.59 3.35 9.90
CA LEU A 48 2.20 2.47 10.99
C LEU A 48 2.20 3.24 12.30
N ASP A 49 1.07 3.23 12.98
CA ASP A 49 0.90 3.78 14.33
C ASP A 49 0.68 2.64 15.33
N PHE A 50 1.57 2.54 16.31
CA PHE A 50 1.50 1.55 17.37
C PHE A 50 0.85 2.14 18.64
N PRO A 51 -0.13 1.46 19.25
CA PRO A 51 -0.76 1.95 20.47
C PRO A 51 0.23 2.01 21.63
N GLU A 52 0.08 3.03 22.48
CA GLU A 52 0.85 3.20 23.71
C GLU A 52 0.63 2.00 24.65
N GLY A 53 1.72 1.45 25.20
CA GLY A 53 1.70 0.29 26.11
C GLY A 53 2.30 -0.99 25.52
N MET A 54 2.53 -1.07 24.20
CA MET A 54 3.53 -2.00 23.68
C MET A 54 4.92 -1.46 24.05
N GLN A 55 5.86 -2.28 24.50
CA GLN A 55 7.28 -1.90 24.76
C GLN A 55 8.05 -1.45 23.50
N ILE A 56 7.35 -1.05 22.44
CA ILE A 56 7.90 -0.33 21.29
C ILE A 56 7.79 1.14 21.70
N LYS A 57 8.89 1.91 21.65
CA LYS A 57 8.79 3.38 21.77
C LYS A 57 7.63 3.83 20.86
N SER A 58 6.64 4.51 21.41
CA SER A 58 5.57 5.12 20.61
C SER A 58 6.23 5.86 19.44
N GLY A 59 5.83 5.51 18.23
CA GLY A 59 6.58 5.90 17.06
C GLY A 59 5.83 5.60 15.78
N LYS A 60 5.76 6.62 14.92
CA LYS A 60 5.28 6.51 13.54
C LYS A 60 6.37 5.86 12.71
N ILE A 61 6.07 4.73 12.07
CA ILE A 61 6.95 4.17 11.04
C ILE A 61 6.36 4.52 9.70
N SER A 62 7.15 5.19 8.85
CA SER A 62 6.79 5.47 7.46
C SER A 62 7.72 4.71 6.54
N ARG A 63 7.16 3.88 5.66
CA ARG A 63 7.89 3.09 4.67
C ARG A 63 7.37 3.40 3.28
N ILE A 64 8.28 3.78 2.37
CA ILE A 64 7.94 3.92 0.96
C ILE A 64 7.86 2.53 0.37
N ILE A 65 6.68 2.17 -0.13
CA ILE A 65 6.42 0.92 -0.83
C ILE A 65 6.81 1.05 -2.31
N TYR A 66 6.45 2.18 -2.90
CA TYR A 66 6.64 2.46 -4.32
C TYR A 66 6.94 3.94 -4.53
N ASP A 67 7.86 4.21 -5.44
CA ASP A 67 8.21 5.57 -5.88
C ASP A 67 8.48 5.53 -7.38
N SER A 68 7.67 6.26 -8.14
CA SER A 68 7.81 6.37 -9.60
C SER A 68 8.88 7.38 -10.01
N GLY A 69 9.35 8.23 -9.09
CA GLY A 69 10.17 9.41 -9.37
C GLY A 69 9.41 10.61 -9.95
N GLN A 70 8.10 10.49 -10.19
CA GLN A 70 7.24 11.59 -10.65
C GLN A 70 6.88 12.54 -9.49
N GLU A 71 6.53 13.78 -9.82
CA GLU A 71 6.06 14.76 -8.83
C GLU A 71 4.70 14.33 -8.25
N ALA A 72 4.59 14.31 -6.91
CA ALA A 72 3.38 13.89 -6.21
C ALA A 72 2.36 15.04 -6.10
N GLY A 73 1.09 14.73 -6.38
CA GLY A 73 -0.07 15.61 -6.29
C GLY A 73 -0.98 15.27 -5.09
N GLU A 74 -2.25 14.96 -5.36
CA GLU A 74 -3.24 14.62 -4.33
C GLU A 74 -2.84 13.33 -3.59
N GLU A 75 -2.92 13.37 -2.25
CA GLU A 75 -2.71 12.20 -1.39
C GLU A 75 -4.06 11.65 -0.95
N ILE A 76 -4.23 10.33 -1.11
CA ILE A 76 -5.40 9.59 -0.66
C ILE A 76 -4.93 8.55 0.35
N ALA A 77 -5.37 8.68 1.60
CA ALA A 77 -4.98 7.81 2.70
C ALA A 77 -6.14 6.92 3.15
N PHE A 78 -5.84 5.64 3.36
CA PHE A 78 -6.80 4.66 3.88
C PHE A 78 -6.27 4.07 5.18
N GLU A 79 -7.08 4.15 6.24
CA GLU A 79 -6.76 3.54 7.54
C GLU A 79 -7.34 2.13 7.65
N TYR A 80 -6.49 1.20 8.10
CA TYR A 80 -6.82 -0.19 8.35
C TYR A 80 -6.46 -0.55 9.80
N THR A 81 -7.32 -1.34 10.43
CA THR A 81 -7.00 -1.95 11.74
C THR A 81 -6.47 -3.36 11.51
N VAL A 82 -5.26 -3.65 11.98
CA VAL A 82 -4.63 -4.97 11.86
C VAL A 82 -4.76 -5.78 13.16
N GLY A 83 -4.65 -7.11 13.05
CA GLY A 83 -4.69 -8.01 14.21
C GLY A 83 -3.66 -7.58 15.26
N MET A 84 -4.07 -7.56 16.53
CA MET A 84 -3.39 -6.95 17.71
C MET A 84 -3.66 -5.46 17.97
N GLY A 85 -4.60 -4.83 17.26
CA GLY A 85 -5.06 -3.46 17.56
C GLY A 85 -4.14 -2.34 17.06
N GLY A 86 -3.19 -2.67 16.18
CA GLY A 86 -2.38 -1.68 15.48
C GLY A 86 -3.19 -0.95 14.41
N LYS A 87 -2.93 0.35 14.23
CA LYS A 87 -3.48 1.14 13.13
C LYS A 87 -2.44 1.28 12.03
N VAL A 88 -2.89 1.04 10.80
CA VAL A 88 -2.06 1.09 9.60
C VAL A 88 -2.73 2.04 8.63
N GLU A 89 -2.06 3.10 8.26
CA GLU A 89 -2.49 3.99 7.19
C GLU A 89 -1.67 3.66 5.93
N VAL A 90 -2.33 3.53 4.79
CA VAL A 90 -1.66 3.46 3.48
C VAL A 90 -2.03 4.71 2.72
N ALA A 91 -1.04 5.53 2.40
CA ALA A 91 -1.17 6.73 1.60
C ALA A 91 -0.73 6.46 0.16
N TYR A 92 -1.64 6.72 -0.78
CA TYR A 92 -1.41 6.66 -2.22
C TYR A 92 -1.36 8.11 -2.74
N CYS A 93 -0.18 8.54 -3.15
CA CYS A 93 0.01 9.85 -3.78
C CYS A 93 -0.16 9.69 -5.30
N LEU A 94 -1.06 10.47 -5.88
CA LEU A 94 -1.24 10.54 -7.32
C LEU A 94 -0.13 11.36 -7.99
N GLU A 95 0.10 11.12 -9.28
CA GLU A 95 0.88 12.03 -10.12
C GLU A 95 0.27 13.45 -10.09
N LYS A 96 1.13 14.46 -10.15
CA LYS A 96 0.70 15.87 -10.19
C LYS A 96 -0.32 16.11 -11.30
N ASP A 97 -1.30 16.96 -11.00
CA ASP A 97 -2.44 17.31 -11.86
C ASP A 97 -3.46 16.19 -12.12
N VAL A 98 -3.24 14.96 -11.64
CA VAL A 98 -4.25 13.91 -11.66
C VAL A 98 -5.28 14.15 -10.57
N LYS A 99 -6.54 14.23 -10.97
CA LYS A 99 -7.71 14.32 -10.08
C LYS A 99 -8.69 13.21 -10.42
N LEU A 100 -9.17 12.53 -9.40
CA LEU A 100 -10.16 11.47 -9.55
C LEU A 100 -11.57 12.06 -9.43
N SER A 101 -12.45 11.66 -10.35
CA SER A 101 -13.90 11.84 -10.18
C SER A 101 -14.43 10.98 -9.02
N ALA A 102 -15.65 11.23 -8.56
CA ALA A 102 -16.26 10.45 -7.46
C ALA A 102 -16.34 8.95 -7.81
N GLU A 103 -16.74 8.61 -9.03
CA GLU A 103 -16.83 7.22 -9.48
C GLU A 103 -15.44 6.56 -9.59
N GLU A 104 -14.42 7.32 -10.01
CA GLU A 104 -13.04 6.84 -10.02
C GLU A 104 -12.51 6.63 -8.59
N LYS A 105 -12.91 7.45 -7.61
CA LYS A 105 -12.51 7.30 -6.21
C LYS A 105 -13.01 5.99 -5.59
N ASP A 106 -14.24 5.58 -5.89
CA ASP A 106 -14.81 4.32 -5.40
C ASP A 106 -14.04 3.10 -5.95
N LEU A 107 -13.78 3.09 -7.27
CA LEU A 107 -12.94 2.08 -7.89
C LEU A 107 -11.54 2.09 -7.28
N TYR A 108 -10.95 3.27 -7.17
CA TYR A 108 -9.60 3.48 -6.67
C TYR A 108 -9.42 2.96 -5.23
N GLN A 109 -10.37 3.24 -4.35
CA GLN A 109 -10.41 2.69 -3.00
C GLN A 109 -10.47 1.17 -3.04
N TRP A 110 -11.37 0.58 -3.84
CA TRP A 110 -11.46 -0.86 -3.97
C TRP A 110 -10.14 -1.49 -4.43
N VAL A 111 -9.47 -0.90 -5.44
CA VAL A 111 -8.13 -1.33 -5.89
C VAL A 111 -7.12 -1.29 -4.74
N CYS A 112 -7.07 -0.17 -4.02
CA CYS A 112 -6.13 0.06 -2.92
C CYS A 112 -6.35 -0.92 -1.77
N ASP A 113 -7.60 -1.24 -1.45
CA ASP A 113 -7.95 -2.25 -0.45
C ASP A 113 -7.47 -3.64 -0.85
N GLN A 114 -7.66 -4.02 -2.13
CA GLN A 114 -7.16 -5.30 -2.63
C GLN A 114 -5.63 -5.38 -2.61
N ILE A 115 -4.95 -4.30 -3.01
CA ILE A 115 -3.49 -4.20 -2.90
C ILE A 115 -3.05 -4.35 -1.43
N PHE A 116 -3.71 -3.67 -0.49
CA PHE A 116 -3.36 -3.74 0.93
C PHE A 116 -3.54 -5.15 1.51
N LEU A 117 -4.66 -5.81 1.20
CA LEU A 117 -4.97 -7.15 1.70
C LEU A 117 -3.92 -8.18 1.26
N VAL A 118 -3.44 -8.04 0.03
CA VAL A 118 -2.52 -8.99 -0.59
C VAL A 118 -1.06 -8.65 -0.25
N TYR A 119 -0.73 -7.36 -0.11
CA TYR A 119 0.66 -6.91 0.04
C TYR A 119 0.94 -6.14 1.32
N GLY A 120 0.12 -5.14 1.61
CA GLY A 120 0.29 -4.27 2.77
C GLY A 120 0.36 -5.07 4.08
N LYS A 121 -0.45 -6.14 4.20
CA LYS A 121 -0.41 -7.05 5.34
C LYS A 121 0.97 -7.67 5.59
N GLN A 122 1.67 -8.13 4.55
CA GLN A 122 3.02 -8.70 4.72
C GLN A 122 4.03 -7.62 5.11
N GLN A 123 3.94 -6.43 4.53
CA GLN A 123 4.82 -5.30 4.87
C GLN A 123 4.64 -4.84 6.33
N VAL A 124 3.41 -4.91 6.85
CA VAL A 124 3.09 -4.68 8.27
C VAL A 124 3.75 -5.74 9.15
N VAL A 125 3.64 -7.03 8.79
CA VAL A 125 4.26 -8.14 9.53
C VAL A 125 5.79 -8.02 9.53
N ASP A 126 6.39 -7.69 8.39
CA ASP A 126 7.84 -7.51 8.26
C ASP A 126 8.34 -6.32 9.09
N ALA A 127 7.61 -5.20 9.05
CA ALA A 127 7.92 -4.03 9.88
C ALA A 127 7.82 -4.37 11.37
N LEU A 128 6.77 -5.08 11.79
CA LEU A 128 6.61 -5.60 13.16
C LEU A 128 7.77 -6.52 13.57
N ASN A 129 8.21 -7.41 12.68
CA ASN A 129 9.33 -8.32 12.93
C ASN A 129 10.68 -7.61 13.01
N LEU A 130 10.90 -6.55 12.24
CA LEU A 130 12.11 -5.73 12.32
C LEU A 130 12.19 -5.01 13.67
N ILE A 131 11.08 -4.42 14.12
CA ILE A 131 11.01 -3.77 15.44
C ILE A 131 11.25 -4.78 16.57
N SER A 132 10.69 -5.99 16.46
CA SER A 132 10.89 -7.04 17.48
C SER A 132 12.34 -7.54 17.52
N LYS A 133 13.08 -7.52 16.40
CA LYS A 133 14.52 -7.84 16.37
C LYS A 133 15.39 -6.79 17.05
N VAL A 134 15.04 -5.50 16.97
CA VAL A 134 15.76 -4.43 17.71
C VAL A 134 15.68 -4.65 19.23
N ARG A 135 14.71 -5.43 19.74
CA ARG A 135 14.62 -5.80 21.16
C ARG A 135 15.61 -6.89 21.61
N LYS A 136 16.29 -7.59 20.70
CA LYS A 136 17.25 -8.66 21.03
C LYS A 136 18.72 -8.26 20.88
N GLY A 137 18.99 -6.96 20.66
CA GLY A 137 20.34 -6.39 20.68
C GLY A 137 20.65 -5.71 22.01
#